data_AF-A0A2T7BT23-F1
#
_entry.id   AF-A0A2T7BT23-F1
#
_cell.length_a   1.000
_cell.length_b   1.000
_cell.length_c   1.000
_cell.angle_alpha   90.00
_cell.angle_beta   90.00
_cell.angle_gamma   90.00
#
_symmetry.space_group_name_H-M   'P 1'
#
loop_
_entity.id
_entity.type
_entity.pdbx_description
1 polymer ?
#
loop_
_entity_poly.entity_id
_entity_poly.type
_entity_poly.pdbx_seq_one_letter_code
_entity_poly.pdbx_strand_id
1 'polypeptide(L)'
;MNKQLLRRTIYTSIVFGLLFFFLNYFGSQNVNVAPLIGKSILATCVLAILYFTLFSMMHTPELKFKFGTTIPIAMLLSILISSLFGAIKIGIIAGLLIGVIAGYIWVFIESKRNGGDSK
;
A
#
# COMPACT_ATOMS: atom_id res chain seq x y z
N MET A 1 6.24 -8.99 -18.55
CA MET A 1 5.82 -8.48 -17.21
C MET A 1 5.37 -9.68 -16.38
N ASN A 2 6.08 -10.00 -15.28
CA ASN A 2 5.97 -11.31 -14.62
C ASN A 2 4.55 -11.54 -14.08
N LYS A 3 3.86 -12.62 -14.50
CA LYS A 3 2.46 -12.92 -14.12
C LYS A 3 2.25 -12.92 -12.58
N GLN A 4 3.30 -13.26 -11.84
CA GLN A 4 3.31 -13.23 -10.37
C GLN A 4 3.17 -11.80 -9.80
N LEU A 5 3.75 -10.79 -10.45
CA LEU A 5 3.66 -9.41 -9.99
C LEU A 5 2.27 -8.84 -10.19
N LEU A 6 1.68 -9.07 -11.37
CA LEU A 6 0.31 -8.64 -11.65
C LEU A 6 -0.68 -9.28 -10.66
N ARG A 7 -0.55 -10.60 -10.43
CA ARG A 7 -1.38 -11.34 -9.47
C ARG A 7 -1.22 -10.79 -8.05
N ARG A 8 -0.01 -10.45 -7.63
CA ARG A 8 0.25 -9.89 -6.29
C ARG A 8 -0.39 -8.52 -6.14
N THR A 9 -0.20 -7.61 -7.10
CA THR A 9 -0.82 -6.27 -7.12
C THR A 9 -2.34 -6.35 -7.06
N ILE A 10 -2.96 -7.22 -7.85
CA ILE A 10 -4.41 -7.43 -7.84
C ILE A 10 -4.86 -7.90 -6.45
N TYR A 11 -4.14 -8.87 -5.85
CA TYR A 11 -4.49 -9.38 -4.54
C TYR A 11 -4.37 -8.32 -3.44
N THR A 12 -3.26 -7.56 -3.41
CA THR A 12 -3.10 -6.47 -2.42
C THR A 12 -4.12 -5.36 -2.62
N SER A 13 -4.41 -4.95 -3.86
CA SER A 13 -5.43 -3.92 -4.13
C SER A 13 -6.83 -4.36 -3.71
N ILE A 14 -7.22 -5.62 -3.98
CA ILE A 14 -8.53 -6.16 -3.57
C ILE A 14 -8.64 -6.22 -2.04
N VAL A 15 -7.61 -6.74 -1.36
CA VAL A 15 -7.59 -6.82 0.10
C VAL A 15 -7.70 -5.42 0.73
N PHE A 16 -7.02 -4.44 0.15
CA PHE A 16 -7.12 -3.04 0.56
C PHE A 16 -8.50 -2.44 0.36
N GLY A 17 -9.10 -2.68 -0.81
CA GLY A 17 -10.44 -2.22 -1.13
C GLY A 17 -11.48 -2.75 -0.15
N LEU A 18 -11.38 -4.04 0.20
CA LEU A 18 -12.22 -4.69 1.20
C LEU A 18 -11.99 -4.10 2.61
N LEU A 19 -10.74 -3.96 3.05
CA LEU A 19 -10.43 -3.38 4.37
C LEU A 19 -10.94 -1.94 4.50
N PHE A 20 -10.78 -1.13 3.46
CA PHE A 20 -11.30 0.24 3.42
C PHE A 20 -12.83 0.26 3.49
N PHE A 21 -13.50 -0.64 2.77
CA PHE A 21 -14.95 -0.80 2.83
C PHE A 21 -15.42 -1.16 4.24
N PHE A 22 -14.83 -2.18 4.87
CA PHE A 22 -15.21 -2.60 6.21
C PHE A 22 -14.94 -1.52 7.26
N LEU A 23 -13.78 -0.84 7.21
CA LEU A 23 -13.46 0.26 8.12
C LEU A 23 -14.50 1.39 8.05
N ASN A 24 -14.91 1.78 6.84
CA ASN A 24 -15.89 2.85 6.69
C ASN A 24 -17.33 2.40 6.99
N TYR A 25 -17.65 1.12 6.75
CA TYR A 25 -18.96 0.54 7.04
C TYR A 25 -19.19 0.42 8.56
N PHE A 26 -18.21 -0.09 9.31
CA PHE A 26 -18.33 -0.23 10.76
C PHE A 26 -18.01 1.05 11.53
N GLY A 27 -17.30 2.01 10.92
CA GLY A 27 -16.94 3.28 11.56
C GLY A 27 -18.01 4.38 11.50
N SER A 28 -19.11 4.19 10.76
CA SER A 28 -20.15 5.22 10.56
C SER A 28 -21.50 4.77 11.14
N GLN A 29 -22.15 5.61 11.94
CA GLN A 29 -23.43 5.28 12.60
C GLN A 29 -24.66 5.33 11.68
N ASN A 30 -24.56 5.98 10.51
CA ASN A 30 -25.62 6.06 9.49
C ASN A 30 -25.04 5.77 8.11
N VAL A 31 -24.87 4.47 7.80
CA VAL A 31 -24.16 4.07 6.56
C VAL A 31 -25.15 3.98 5.40
N ASN A 32 -25.06 4.95 4.49
CA ASN A 32 -25.63 4.77 3.17
C ASN A 32 -24.67 3.92 2.33
N VAL A 33 -25.04 2.66 2.08
CA VAL A 33 -24.15 1.61 1.55
C VAL A 33 -23.72 1.89 0.11
N ALA A 34 -24.63 2.46 -0.72
CA ALA A 34 -24.35 2.75 -2.13
C ALA A 34 -23.18 3.73 -2.35
N PRO A 35 -23.16 4.93 -1.72
CA PRO A 35 -22.01 5.84 -1.85
C PRO A 35 -20.73 5.29 -1.20
N LEU A 36 -20.85 4.38 -0.22
CA LEU A 36 -19.70 3.72 0.40
C LEU A 36 -19.01 2.75 -0.56
N ILE A 37 -19.78 1.92 -1.26
CA ILE A 37 -19.27 1.01 -2.29
C ILE A 37 -18.53 1.81 -3.37
N GLY A 38 -19.14 2.91 -3.86
CA GLY A 38 -18.51 3.79 -4.86
C GLY A 38 -17.17 4.35 -4.39
N LYS A 39 -17.08 4.84 -3.14
CA LYS A 39 -15.83 5.33 -2.55
C LYS A 39 -14.78 4.23 -2.41
N SER A 40 -15.17 3.02 -2.04
CA SER A 40 -14.24 1.88 -1.91
C SER A 40 -13.72 1.40 -3.25
N ILE A 41 -14.55 1.36 -4.30
CA ILE A 41 -14.10 1.06 -5.67
C ILE A 41 -13.11 2.13 -6.13
N LEU A 42 -13.43 3.40 -5.90
CA LEU A 42 -12.56 4.52 -6.30
C LEU A 42 -11.23 4.49 -5.54
N ALA A 43 -11.25 4.19 -4.24
CA ALA A 43 -10.05 3.98 -3.44
C ALA A 43 -9.21 2.80 -3.96
N THR A 44 -9.86 1.69 -4.35
CA THR A 44 -9.19 0.52 -4.95
C THR A 44 -8.52 0.88 -6.27
N CYS A 45 -9.20 1.64 -7.14
CA CYS A 45 -8.64 2.12 -8.40
C CYS A 45 -7.45 3.06 -8.17
N VAL A 46 -7.56 4.01 -7.25
CA VAL A 46 -6.47 4.92 -6.90
C VAL A 46 -5.26 4.14 -6.40
N LEU A 47 -5.45 3.19 -5.48
CA LEU A 47 -4.39 2.32 -5.00
C LEU A 47 -3.76 1.50 -6.13
N ALA A 48 -4.56 0.90 -7.00
CA ALA A 48 -4.06 0.12 -8.14
C ALA A 48 -3.21 0.97 -9.10
N ILE A 49 -3.64 2.20 -9.41
CA ILE A 49 -2.89 3.15 -10.24
C ILE A 49 -1.59 3.55 -9.54
N LEU A 50 -1.66 3.90 -8.25
CA LEU A 50 -0.47 4.28 -7.47
C LEU A 50 0.57 3.16 -7.51
N TYR A 51 0.11 1.94 -7.28
CA TYR A 51 0.93 0.75 -7.26
C TYR A 51 1.54 0.44 -8.63
N PHE A 52 0.74 0.56 -9.69
CA PHE A 52 1.19 0.37 -11.06
C PHE A 52 2.27 1.39 -11.44
N THR A 53 2.06 2.67 -11.13
CA THR A 53 3.01 3.75 -11.39
C THR A 53 4.32 3.55 -10.62
N LEU A 54 4.24 3.22 -9.33
CA LEU A 54 5.40 2.85 -8.50
C LEU A 54 6.16 1.67 -9.10
N PHE A 55 5.44 0.64 -9.55
CA PHE A 55 6.03 -0.53 -10.21
C PHE A 55 6.67 -0.22 -11.56
N SER A 56 6.14 0.76 -12.28
CA SER A 56 6.66 1.19 -13.58
C SER A 56 7.96 1.98 -13.44
N MET A 57 8.10 2.79 -12.39
CA MET A 57 9.31 3.58 -12.12
C MET A 57 10.49 2.75 -11.59
N MET A 58 10.23 1.59 -11.00
CA MET A 58 11.30 0.73 -10.48
C MET A 58 11.99 -0.03 -11.62
N HIS A 59 13.30 0.13 -11.77
CA HIS A 59 14.05 -0.47 -12.88
C HIS A 59 14.33 -1.97 -12.70
N THR A 60 14.43 -2.46 -11.46
CA THR A 60 14.77 -3.87 -11.18
C THR A 60 13.62 -4.66 -10.54
N PRO A 61 13.51 -5.97 -10.81
CA PRO A 61 12.50 -6.84 -10.20
C PRO A 61 12.61 -6.92 -8.67
N GLU A 62 13.80 -6.73 -8.10
CA GLU A 62 14.01 -6.69 -6.64
C GLU A 62 13.43 -5.43 -5.99
N LEU A 63 13.67 -4.25 -6.56
CA LEU A 63 13.10 -2.99 -6.05
C LEU A 63 11.57 -3.03 -6.14
N LYS A 64 11.06 -3.53 -7.25
CA LYS A 64 9.63 -3.83 -7.46
C LYS A 64 9.05 -4.69 -6.35
N PHE A 65 9.73 -5.77 -5.97
CA PHE A 65 9.29 -6.63 -4.88
C PHE A 65 9.32 -5.90 -3.52
N LYS A 66 10.42 -5.21 -3.19
CA LYS A 66 10.60 -4.54 -1.91
C LYS A 66 9.57 -3.43 -1.70
N PHE A 67 9.52 -2.45 -2.59
CA PHE A 67 8.57 -1.34 -2.52
C PHE A 67 7.12 -1.79 -2.73
N GLY A 68 6.91 -2.79 -3.59
CA GLY A 68 5.61 -3.43 -3.72
C GLY A 68 5.14 -4.03 -2.41
N THR A 69 6.01 -4.55 -1.55
CA THR A 69 5.57 -5.15 -0.28
C THR A 69 5.44 -4.10 0.82
N THR A 70 6.39 -3.18 0.94
CA THR A 70 6.45 -2.23 2.06
C THR A 70 5.36 -1.15 1.99
N ILE A 71 5.08 -0.59 0.82
CA ILE A 71 4.10 0.49 0.64
C ILE A 71 2.67 0.08 1.04
N PRO A 72 2.11 -1.05 0.56
CA PRO A 72 0.78 -1.47 0.98
C PRO A 72 0.77 -1.84 2.47
N ILE A 73 1.78 -2.51 3.02
CA ILE A 73 1.77 -2.83 4.46
C ILE A 73 1.74 -1.55 5.30
N ALA A 74 2.58 -0.56 4.97
CA ALA A 74 2.63 0.72 5.67
C ALA A 74 1.35 1.53 5.53
N MET A 75 0.75 1.58 4.32
CA MET A 75 -0.56 2.19 4.12
C MET A 75 -1.63 1.54 5.00
N LEU A 76 -1.64 0.19 5.10
CA LEU A 76 -2.67 -0.54 5.83
C LEU A 76 -2.60 -0.22 7.31
N LEU A 77 -1.40 -0.31 7.87
CA LEU A 77 -1.14 0.01 9.27
C LEU A 77 -1.49 1.48 9.59
N SER A 78 -1.09 2.41 8.72
CA SER A 78 -1.37 3.84 8.96
C SER A 78 -2.86 4.18 8.83
N ILE A 79 -3.58 3.57 7.90
CA ILE A 79 -5.03 3.73 7.77
C ILE A 79 -5.74 3.16 9.00
N LEU A 80 -5.33 1.98 9.49
CA LEU A 80 -5.90 1.39 10.71
C LEU A 80 -5.70 2.29 11.93
N ILE A 81 -4.46 2.77 12.14
CA ILE A 81 -4.13 3.65 13.27
C ILE A 81 -4.88 4.97 13.16
N SER A 82 -4.84 5.63 12.00
CA SER A 82 -5.49 6.93 11.80
C SER A 82 -7.02 6.86 11.86
N SER A 83 -7.62 5.70 11.51
CA SER A 83 -9.05 5.48 11.66
C SER A 83 -9.51 5.55 13.12
N LEU A 84 -8.66 5.17 14.09
CA LEU A 84 -8.98 5.28 15.51
C LEU A 84 -9.13 6.74 15.97
N PHE A 85 -8.47 7.67 15.27
CA PHE A 85 -8.47 9.10 15.57
C PHE A 85 -9.36 9.91 14.60
N GLY A 86 -10.11 9.25 13.72
CA GLY A 86 -10.91 9.91 12.67
C GLY A 86 -10.08 10.64 11.61
N ALA A 87 -8.77 10.42 11.56
CA ALA A 87 -7.80 11.16 10.77
C ALA A 87 -7.35 10.40 9.50
N ILE A 88 -8.25 9.65 8.85
CA ILE A 88 -7.93 8.74 7.74
C ILE A 88 -7.14 9.43 6.61
N LYS A 89 -7.47 10.68 6.28
CA LYS A 89 -6.73 11.46 5.25
C LYS A 89 -5.25 11.62 5.61
N ILE A 90 -4.95 11.87 6.88
CA ILE A 90 -3.59 12.03 7.40
C ILE A 90 -2.89 10.67 7.40
N GLY A 91 -3.59 9.59 7.75
CA GLY A 91 -3.02 8.24 7.69
C GLY A 91 -2.67 7.77 6.29
N ILE A 92 -3.43 8.16 5.27
CA ILE A 92 -3.07 7.83 3.87
C ILE A 92 -1.74 8.50 3.49
N ILE A 93 -1.56 9.78 3.83
CA ILE A 93 -0.35 10.55 3.54
C ILE A 93 0.84 9.99 4.34
N ALA A 94 0.66 9.79 5.65
CA ALA A 94 1.68 9.26 6.54
C ALA A 94 2.09 7.83 6.12
N GLY A 95 1.13 6.96 5.81
CA GLY A 95 1.37 5.59 5.37
C GLY A 95 2.14 5.52 4.05
N LEU A 96 1.87 6.43 3.11
CA LEU A 96 2.64 6.53 1.87
C LEU A 96 4.09 6.94 2.14
N LEU A 97 4.31 7.98 2.94
CA LEU A 97 5.65 8.46 3.30
C LEU A 97 6.46 7.37 4.02
N ILE A 98 5.86 6.75 5.05
CA ILE A 98 6.48 5.66 5.81
C ILE A 98 6.78 4.46 4.90
N GLY A 99 5.87 4.11 3.99
CA GLY A 99 6.06 2.99 3.07
C GLY A 99 7.23 3.17 2.10
N VAL A 100 7.43 4.40 1.61
CA VAL A 100 8.59 4.76 0.77
C VAL A 100 9.88 4.70 1.58
N ILE A 101 9.89 5.30 2.79
CA ILE A 101 11.07 5.28 3.67
C ILE A 101 11.44 3.84 4.04
N ALA A 102 10.48 3.01 4.44
CA ALA A 102 10.71 1.61 4.78
C ALA A 102 11.25 0.80 3.59
N GLY A 103 10.74 1.06 2.38
CA GLY A 103 11.27 0.46 1.16
C GLY A 103 12.73 0.84 0.91
N TYR A 104 13.08 2.12 1.11
CA TYR A 104 14.45 2.61 0.98
C TYR A 104 15.39 1.99 2.03
N ILE A 105 14.95 1.92 3.29
CA ILE A 105 15.71 1.29 4.39
C ILE A 105 15.99 -0.18 4.07
N TRP A 106 15.00 -0.93 3.56
CA TRP A 106 15.19 -2.32 3.15
C TRP A 106 16.27 -2.44 2.08
N VAL A 107 16.19 -1.62 1.03
CA VAL A 107 17.19 -1.62 -0.06
C VAL A 107 18.58 -1.30 0.48
N PHE A 108 18.69 -0.32 1.37
CA PHE A 108 19.96 0.09 1.96
C PHE A 108 20.59 -1.00 2.83
N ILE A 109 19.81 -1.65 3.70
CA ILE A 109 20.28 -2.75 4.56
C ILE A 109 20.80 -3.92 3.71
N GLU A 110 20.07 -4.28 2.66
CA GLU A 110 20.45 -5.38 1.78
C GLU A 110 21.69 -5.04 0.94
N SER A 111 21.80 -3.80 0.46
CA SER A 111 22.99 -3.33 -0.25
C SER A 111 24.24 -3.38 0.64
N LYS A 112 24.12 -3.09 1.95
CA LYS A 112 25.23 -3.25 2.91
C LYS A 112 25.57 -4.72 3.18
N ARG A 113 24.57 -5.59 3.22
CA ARG A 113 24.74 -7.02 3.49
C ARG A 113 25.37 -7.77 2.31
N ASN A 114 24.99 -7.43 1.08
CA ASN A 114 25.57 -8.04 -0.13
C ASN A 114 26.93 -7.43 -0.52
N GLY A 115 27.27 -6.25 -0.02
CA GLY A 115 28.61 -5.65 -0.16
C GLY A 115 29.62 -6.05 0.93
N GLY A 116 29.18 -6.85 1.92
CA GLY A 116 30.01 -7.32 3.04
C GLY A 116 30.79 -8.62 2.77
N ASP A 117 30.53 -9.30 1.64
CA ASP A 117 31.22 -10.54 1.23
C ASP A 117 32.34 -10.28 0.19
N SER A 118 32.86 -9.05 0.17
CA SER A 118 34.07 -8.72 -0.55
C SER A 118 34.93 -7.78 0.28
N LYS A 119 35.51 -8.35 1.33
CA LYS A 119 36.86 -8.03 1.80
C LYS A 119 37.38 -9.13 2.71
#